data_AF-A0A9D9D5S6-F1
#
_entry.id   AF-A0A9D9D5S6-F1
#
_cell.length_a   1.000
_cell.length_b   1.000
_cell.length_c   1.000
_cell.angle_alpha   90.00
_cell.angle_beta   90.00
_cell.angle_gamma   90.00
#
_symmetry.space_group_name_H-M   'P 1'
#
loop_
_entity.id
_entity.type
_entity.pdbx_description
1 polymer ?
#
loop_
_entity_poly.entity_id
_entity_poly.type
_entity_poly.pdbx_seq_one_letter_code
_entity_poly.pdbx_strand_id
1 'polypeptide(L)'
;MNKILEKTKTIWNITKEKVSKFNDFFLMHFHKHDTIIYIAIVTILSLLVRLYLFPNVKGDYTNFLKNWYLTYLNEGVSALGKRIGDYTPCYNYLLYFLSLFKLQPENTFTLFSQQCDPVLFGIKTISTVFDYGMAVYAYFIGKEFFKDKLKPIFIYALTIFGLTVVLNSAMWGQCDSIYVFFITGSIYYLIKSKQQPVLSTFMLSMAFCFKLQTVFVLPVFLILYLKKQYKLHYLLLVPVVYVVAGLPACFAAGSNFGDRFSSMISTYFNQLDSYTQVTLNTGTFYALIFTNFKDETFISSLAIFLTLFINGTLIFIFQRFKKPFSGKTIFKLFVLFAMTMPYFMPHMHERYFYLNDIIIVIYAFINFKKFYVAILAILNSMIGYMVYLWNVPFIPVVPVDGSITDYTKAASFRFGAAVFLVSIIIVFKDLFKELSDEDKLIDKPLEQEIQNLN
;
A
#
# COMPACT_ATOMS: atom_id res chain seq x y z
N MET A 1 32.61 47.07 46.46
CA MET A 1 33.03 46.07 45.46
C MET A 1 32.75 44.63 45.92
N ASN A 2 33.23 44.19 47.08
CA ASN A 2 33.02 42.81 47.58
C ASN A 2 31.54 42.40 47.74
N LYS A 3 30.67 43.27 48.29
CA LYS A 3 29.21 43.02 48.38
C LYS A 3 28.54 42.82 47.01
N ILE A 4 29.04 43.48 45.96
CA ILE A 4 28.50 43.35 44.61
C ILE A 4 28.93 42.00 44.02
N LEU A 5 30.20 41.62 44.20
CA LEU A 5 30.76 40.33 43.77
C LEU A 5 30.11 39.12 44.46
N GLU A 6 29.80 39.22 45.76
CA GLU A 6 29.02 38.17 46.44
C GLU A 6 27.61 38.06 45.87
N LYS A 7 26.92 39.18 45.68
CA LYS A 7 25.55 39.19 45.17
C LYS A 7 25.46 38.62 43.74
N THR A 8 26.44 38.92 42.87
CA THR A 8 26.52 38.31 41.54
C THR A 8 26.85 36.82 41.58
N LYS A 9 27.76 36.36 42.47
CA LYS A 9 28.00 34.91 42.65
C LYS A 9 26.76 34.18 43.13
N THR A 10 25.99 34.75 44.05
CA THR A 10 24.72 34.17 44.53
C THR A 10 23.69 34.10 43.40
N ILE A 11 23.51 35.17 42.62
CA ILE A 11 22.59 35.17 41.46
C ILE A 11 23.02 34.14 40.41
N TRP A 12 24.33 34.04 40.13
CA TRP A 12 24.87 33.05 39.20
C TRP A 12 24.59 31.62 39.65
N ASN A 13 24.83 31.30 40.93
CA ASN A 13 24.58 29.98 41.49
C ASN A 13 23.09 29.61 41.47
N ILE A 14 22.19 30.56 41.82
CA ILE A 14 20.74 30.35 41.75
C ILE A 14 20.29 30.11 40.29
N THR A 15 20.83 30.89 39.35
CA THR A 15 20.52 30.72 37.92
C THR A 15 21.00 29.35 37.42
N LYS A 16 22.22 28.96 37.77
CA LYS A 16 22.80 27.65 37.40
C LYS A 16 21.99 26.49 37.98
N GLU A 17 21.56 26.58 39.24
CA GLU A 17 20.73 25.56 39.88
C GLU A 17 19.34 25.48 39.23
N LYS A 18 18.70 26.61 38.92
CA LYS A 18 17.43 26.65 38.19
C LYS A 18 17.55 26.04 36.79
N VAL A 19 18.61 26.36 36.04
CA VAL A 19 18.87 25.78 34.72
C VAL A 19 19.11 24.28 34.82
N SER A 20 19.87 23.81 35.81
CA SER A 20 20.08 22.36 36.04
C SER A 20 18.77 21.65 36.36
N LYS A 21 17.96 22.18 37.28
CA LYS A 21 16.64 21.60 37.63
C LYS A 21 15.68 21.58 36.45
N PHE A 22 15.68 22.63 35.63
CA PHE A 22 14.91 22.66 34.39
C PHE A 22 15.40 21.60 33.39
N ASN A 23 16.73 21.45 33.24
CA ASN A 23 17.32 20.44 32.37
C ASN A 23 16.96 19.02 32.82
N ASP A 24 17.06 18.71 34.12
CA ASP A 24 16.71 17.41 34.68
C ASP A 24 15.20 17.13 34.51
N PHE A 25 14.36 18.14 34.76
CA PHE A 25 12.91 18.07 34.51
C PHE A 25 12.61 17.80 33.03
N PHE A 26 13.27 18.51 32.11
CA PHE A 26 13.11 18.35 30.67
C PHE A 26 13.54 16.95 30.22
N LEU A 27 14.74 16.50 30.61
CA LEU A 27 15.26 15.18 30.26
C LEU A 27 14.35 14.06 30.78
N MET A 28 13.86 14.18 32.02
CA MET A 28 12.91 13.23 32.59
C MET A 28 11.61 13.16 31.76
N HIS A 29 11.03 14.30 31.37
CA HIS A 29 9.83 14.33 30.53
C HIS A 29 10.11 13.84 29.11
N PHE A 30 11.27 14.18 28.55
CA PHE A 30 11.70 13.71 27.23
C PHE A 30 11.82 12.19 27.22
N HIS A 31 12.55 11.58 28.15
CA HIS A 31 12.68 10.12 28.23
C HIS A 31 11.35 9.40 28.49
N LYS A 32 10.41 10.06 29.18
CA LYS A 32 9.05 9.51 29.38
C LYS A 32 8.21 9.52 28.09
N HIS A 33 8.45 10.48 27.20
CA HIS A 33 7.63 10.74 26.01
C HIS A 33 8.38 10.62 24.67
N ASP A 34 9.61 10.13 24.68
CA ASP A 34 10.55 10.08 23.56
C ASP A 34 9.94 9.48 22.28
N THR A 35 9.17 8.41 22.45
CA THR A 35 8.48 7.68 21.39
C THR A 35 7.42 8.54 20.72
N ILE A 36 6.61 9.25 21.50
CA ILE A 36 5.54 10.12 20.97
C ILE A 36 6.18 11.34 20.30
N ILE A 37 7.22 11.90 20.91
CA ILE A 37 8.00 13.01 20.34
C ILE A 37 8.61 12.59 19.01
N TYR A 38 9.23 11.41 18.92
CA TYR A 38 9.81 10.89 17.69
C TYR A 38 8.74 10.71 16.61
N ILE A 39 7.61 10.06 16.92
CA ILE A 39 6.49 9.89 15.98
C ILE A 39 5.97 11.24 15.48
N ALA A 40 5.84 12.24 16.38
CA ALA A 40 5.41 13.58 16.00
C ALA A 40 6.42 14.24 15.05
N ILE A 41 7.71 14.21 15.39
CA ILE A 41 8.78 14.78 14.55
C ILE A 41 8.81 14.12 13.18
N VAL A 42 8.83 12.78 13.11
CA VAL A 42 8.88 12.09 11.80
C VAL A 42 7.62 12.34 10.97
N THR A 43 6.45 12.47 11.61
CA THR A 43 5.20 12.81 10.92
C THR A 43 5.24 14.23 10.35
N ILE A 44 5.71 15.20 11.14
CA ILE A 44 5.86 16.60 10.71
C ILE A 44 6.85 16.70 9.55
N LEU A 45 8.03 16.09 9.67
CA LEU A 45 9.03 16.09 8.60
C LEU A 45 8.47 15.44 7.32
N SER A 46 7.77 14.32 7.47
CA SER A 46 7.13 13.63 6.37
C SER A 46 6.03 14.48 5.70
N LEU A 47 5.29 15.28 6.47
CA LEU A 47 4.29 16.21 5.95
C LEU A 47 4.95 17.37 5.20
N LEU A 48 6.04 17.94 5.72
CA LEU A 48 6.79 19.01 5.05
C LEU A 48 7.31 18.55 3.68
N VAL A 49 7.85 17.33 3.59
CA VAL A 49 8.26 16.74 2.31
C VAL A 49 7.08 16.65 1.34
N ARG A 50 5.91 16.19 1.81
CA ARG A 50 4.71 16.11 0.96
C ARG A 50 4.23 17.47 0.49
N LEU A 51 4.12 18.44 1.39
CA LEU A 51 3.70 19.80 1.06
C LEU A 51 4.66 20.47 0.06
N TYR A 52 5.96 20.19 0.14
CA TYR A 52 6.92 20.63 -0.88
C TYR A 52 6.65 20.02 -2.27
N LEU A 53 6.16 18.78 -2.32
CA LEU A 53 5.85 18.06 -3.57
C LEU A 53 4.45 18.34 -4.12
N PHE A 54 3.50 18.82 -3.31
CA PHE A 54 2.12 19.07 -3.72
C PHE A 54 1.95 19.95 -4.97
N PRO A 55 2.75 21.01 -5.19
CA PRO A 55 2.68 21.82 -6.41
C PRO A 55 2.96 21.06 -7.72
N ASN A 56 3.57 19.86 -7.66
CA ASN A 56 3.89 19.10 -8.87
C ASN A 56 2.62 18.62 -9.59
N VAL A 57 2.38 19.13 -10.80
CA VAL A 57 1.28 18.73 -11.66
C VAL A 57 1.70 17.52 -12.52
N LYS A 58 0.84 16.50 -12.62
CA LYS A 58 1.05 15.30 -13.46
C LYS A 58 -0.15 15.03 -14.35
N GLY A 59 0.07 14.22 -15.39
CA GLY A 59 -0.91 13.97 -16.46
C GLY A 59 -2.25 13.47 -15.94
N ASP A 60 -2.27 12.59 -14.94
CA ASP A 60 -3.53 12.07 -14.40
C ASP A 60 -4.41 13.17 -13.78
N TYR A 61 -3.78 14.18 -13.17
CA TYR A 61 -4.52 15.33 -12.65
C TYR A 61 -5.12 16.16 -13.78
N THR A 62 -4.31 16.54 -14.75
CA THR A 62 -4.73 17.44 -15.85
C THR A 62 -5.75 16.78 -16.78
N ASN A 63 -5.59 15.49 -17.03
CA ASN A 63 -6.38 14.76 -18.02
C ASN A 63 -7.69 14.24 -17.42
N PHE A 64 -7.69 13.91 -16.12
CA PHE A 64 -8.81 13.20 -15.49
C PHE A 64 -9.30 13.90 -14.22
N LEU A 65 -8.51 13.87 -13.14
CA LEU A 65 -8.99 14.17 -11.79
C LEU A 65 -9.54 15.61 -11.65
N LYS A 66 -8.87 16.58 -12.30
CA LYS A 66 -9.34 17.98 -12.31
C LYS A 66 -10.73 18.09 -12.92
N ASN A 67 -10.96 17.47 -14.07
CA ASN A 67 -12.25 17.52 -14.77
C ASN A 67 -13.35 16.80 -13.98
N TRP A 68 -13.03 15.65 -13.38
CA TRP A 68 -13.97 14.93 -12.53
C TRP A 68 -14.41 15.78 -11.33
N TYR A 69 -13.46 16.42 -10.64
CA TYR A 69 -13.74 17.34 -9.55
C TYR A 69 -14.63 18.52 -10.01
N LEU A 70 -14.31 19.14 -11.15
CA LEU A 70 -15.07 20.28 -11.68
C LEU A 70 -16.54 19.91 -11.98
N THR A 71 -16.81 18.68 -12.43
CA THR A 71 -18.19 18.21 -12.60
C THR A 71 -18.94 18.20 -11.27
N TYR A 72 -18.33 17.71 -10.19
CA TYR A 72 -18.94 17.75 -8.85
C TYR A 72 -19.12 19.17 -8.32
N LEU A 73 -18.14 20.05 -8.58
CA LEU A 73 -18.23 21.45 -8.18
C LEU A 73 -19.42 22.16 -8.84
N ASN A 74 -19.66 21.90 -10.13
CA ASN A 74 -20.67 22.58 -10.92
C ASN A 74 -22.08 22.00 -10.73
N GLU A 75 -22.20 20.69 -10.58
CA GLU A 75 -23.49 19.99 -10.59
C GLU A 75 -23.91 19.43 -9.22
N GLY A 76 -23.02 19.52 -8.22
CA GLY A 76 -23.27 19.06 -6.86
C GLY A 76 -23.59 17.57 -6.77
N VAL A 77 -24.52 17.22 -5.87
CA VAL A 77 -24.86 15.81 -5.57
C VAL A 77 -25.38 15.03 -6.78
N SER A 78 -26.01 15.72 -7.75
CA SER A 78 -26.57 15.09 -8.94
C SER A 78 -25.50 14.45 -9.83
N ALA A 79 -24.27 14.98 -9.82
CA ALA A 79 -23.14 14.40 -10.55
C ALA A 79 -22.78 12.99 -10.08
N LEU A 80 -23.09 12.63 -8.82
CA LEU A 80 -22.88 11.25 -8.33
C LEU A 80 -23.73 10.23 -9.08
N GLY A 81 -24.85 10.66 -9.66
CA GLY A 81 -25.68 9.84 -10.54
C GLY A 81 -25.07 9.56 -11.90
N LYS A 82 -24.03 10.30 -12.31
CA LYS A 82 -23.35 10.17 -13.60
C LYS A 82 -22.17 9.20 -13.51
N ARG A 83 -21.84 8.57 -14.63
CA ARG A 83 -20.60 7.78 -14.77
C ARG A 83 -19.42 8.72 -15.03
N ILE A 84 -18.79 9.18 -13.95
CA ILE A 84 -17.58 10.02 -14.00
C ILE A 84 -16.37 9.15 -13.68
N GLY A 85 -15.41 9.15 -14.61
CA GLY A 85 -14.17 8.40 -14.49
C GLY A 85 -14.34 6.89 -14.58
N ASP A 86 -13.25 6.21 -14.25
CA ASP A 86 -13.11 4.75 -14.24
C ASP A 86 -13.19 4.15 -12.83
N TYR A 87 -13.29 4.97 -11.78
CA TYR A 87 -13.47 4.50 -10.40
C TYR A 87 -14.92 4.14 -10.08
N THR A 88 -15.07 3.31 -9.04
CA THR A 88 -16.35 3.05 -8.39
C THR A 88 -16.93 4.34 -7.76
N PRO A 89 -18.20 4.30 -7.32
CA PRO A 89 -18.80 5.43 -6.59
C PRO A 89 -18.02 5.89 -5.35
N CYS A 90 -17.25 5.02 -4.68
CA CYS A 90 -16.59 5.37 -3.42
C CYS A 90 -15.52 6.45 -3.57
N TYR A 91 -14.69 6.38 -4.63
CA TYR A 91 -13.73 7.45 -4.89
C TYR A 91 -14.42 8.74 -5.32
N ASN A 92 -15.50 8.62 -6.09
CA ASN A 92 -16.34 9.75 -6.50
C ASN A 92 -16.96 10.50 -5.32
N TYR A 93 -17.32 9.81 -4.22
CA TYR A 93 -17.77 10.49 -3.00
C TYR A 93 -16.68 11.34 -2.36
N LEU A 94 -15.40 10.95 -2.46
CA LEU A 94 -14.29 11.74 -1.94
C LEU A 94 -14.08 13.02 -2.76
N LEU A 95 -14.19 12.93 -4.09
CA LEU A 95 -14.14 14.11 -4.96
C LEU A 95 -15.33 15.02 -4.75
N TYR A 96 -16.53 14.46 -4.58
CA TYR A 96 -17.72 15.23 -4.22
C TYR A 96 -17.56 15.92 -2.86
N PHE A 97 -17.10 15.21 -1.83
CA PHE A 97 -16.81 15.80 -0.53
C PHE A 97 -15.81 16.96 -0.65
N LEU A 98 -14.75 16.79 -1.45
CA LEU A 98 -13.79 17.86 -1.71
C LEU A 98 -14.44 19.07 -2.40
N SER A 99 -15.38 18.83 -3.32
CA SER A 99 -16.07 19.91 -4.05
C SER A 99 -16.93 20.79 -3.15
N LEU A 100 -17.34 20.30 -1.97
CA LEU A 100 -18.09 21.09 -0.98
C LEU A 100 -17.28 22.27 -0.42
N PHE A 101 -15.95 22.21 -0.49
CA PHE A 101 -15.06 23.30 -0.11
C PHE A 101 -14.95 24.39 -1.19
N LYS A 102 -15.60 24.21 -2.35
CA LYS A 102 -15.65 25.17 -3.46
C LYS A 102 -14.28 25.65 -3.91
N LEU A 103 -13.31 24.75 -3.93
CA LEU A 103 -11.94 25.04 -4.37
C LEU A 103 -11.96 25.30 -5.88
N GLN A 104 -11.38 26.43 -6.28
CA GLN A 104 -11.32 26.88 -7.67
C GLN A 104 -9.87 26.79 -8.17
N PRO A 105 -9.58 26.03 -9.25
CA PRO A 105 -8.22 25.82 -9.74
C PRO A 105 -7.44 27.10 -10.04
N GLU A 106 -8.13 28.16 -10.45
CA GLU A 106 -7.57 29.47 -10.77
C GLU A 106 -7.11 30.27 -9.54
N ASN A 107 -7.63 29.95 -8.35
CA ASN A 107 -7.27 30.61 -7.10
C ASN A 107 -5.99 29.99 -6.51
N THR A 108 -4.91 30.03 -7.30
CA THR A 108 -3.62 29.47 -6.91
C THR A 108 -3.02 30.21 -5.72
N PHE A 109 -2.26 29.49 -4.90
CA PHE A 109 -1.54 30.05 -3.76
C PHE A 109 -0.09 29.57 -3.74
N THR A 110 0.79 30.34 -3.10
CA THR A 110 2.21 30.00 -3.01
C THR A 110 2.49 29.05 -1.86
N LEU A 111 3.13 27.92 -2.15
CA LEU A 111 3.60 26.92 -1.20
C LEU A 111 5.07 26.62 -1.50
N PHE A 112 5.98 26.87 -0.53
CA PHE A 112 7.44 26.74 -0.72
C PHE A 112 7.95 27.38 -2.03
N SER A 113 7.55 28.62 -2.29
CA SER A 113 7.91 29.39 -3.49
C SER A 113 7.40 28.82 -4.83
N GLN A 114 6.50 27.83 -4.79
CA GLN A 114 5.84 27.27 -5.98
C GLN A 114 4.35 27.60 -5.96
N GLN A 115 3.74 27.78 -7.12
CA GLN A 115 2.29 27.98 -7.23
C GLN A 115 1.58 26.63 -7.13
N CYS A 116 0.57 26.55 -6.26
CA CYS A 116 -0.22 25.36 -6.04
C CYS A 116 -1.69 25.62 -6.39
N ASP A 117 -2.24 24.72 -7.20
CA ASP A 117 -3.67 24.64 -7.48
C ASP A 117 -4.39 24.06 -6.24
N PRO A 118 -5.41 24.74 -5.68
CA PRO A 118 -6.10 24.28 -4.47
C PRO A 118 -6.85 22.97 -4.66
N VAL A 119 -7.33 22.66 -5.87
CA VAL A 119 -7.98 21.37 -6.17
C VAL A 119 -6.94 20.25 -6.14
N LEU A 120 -5.78 20.46 -6.76
CA LEU A 120 -4.66 19.51 -6.70
C LEU A 120 -4.21 19.29 -5.24
N PHE A 121 -4.07 20.37 -4.48
CA PHE A 121 -3.75 20.32 -3.05
C PHE A 121 -4.76 19.44 -2.30
N GLY A 122 -6.06 19.65 -2.53
CA GLY A 122 -7.14 18.88 -1.92
C GLY A 122 -7.07 17.39 -2.24
N ILE A 123 -6.91 17.03 -3.53
CA ILE A 123 -6.80 15.64 -3.97
C ILE A 123 -5.59 14.95 -3.33
N LYS A 124 -4.42 15.59 -3.35
CA LYS A 124 -3.20 15.05 -2.73
C LYS A 124 -3.31 14.94 -1.21
N THR A 125 -4.05 15.85 -0.58
CA THR A 125 -4.34 15.81 0.85
C THR A 125 -5.15 14.57 1.20
N ILE A 126 -6.20 14.24 0.44
CA ILE A 126 -7.00 13.04 0.67
C ILE A 126 -6.10 11.80 0.68
N SER A 127 -5.31 11.57 -0.38
CA SER A 127 -4.38 10.44 -0.43
C SER A 127 -3.37 10.43 0.72
N THR A 128 -2.87 11.61 1.10
CA THR A 128 -1.92 11.77 2.21
C THR A 128 -2.51 11.39 3.56
N VAL A 129 -3.79 11.68 3.83
CA VAL A 129 -4.46 11.22 5.07
C VAL A 129 -4.43 9.70 5.17
N PHE A 130 -4.68 9.01 4.04
CA PHE A 130 -4.64 7.56 3.99
C PHE A 130 -3.22 6.97 4.08
N ASP A 131 -2.17 7.69 3.63
CA ASP A 131 -0.78 7.29 3.89
C ASP A 131 -0.52 7.14 5.40
N TYR A 132 -0.92 8.15 6.18
CA TYR A 132 -0.72 8.14 7.63
C TYR A 132 -1.60 7.09 8.31
N GLY A 133 -2.86 6.96 7.90
CA GLY A 133 -3.75 5.92 8.41
C GLY A 133 -3.18 4.51 8.17
N MET A 134 -2.63 4.27 6.99
CA MET A 134 -2.03 2.99 6.61
C MET A 134 -0.76 2.73 7.43
N ALA A 135 0.08 3.75 7.65
CA ALA A 135 1.25 3.63 8.50
C ALA A 135 0.89 3.32 9.96
N VAL A 136 -0.23 3.86 10.47
CA VAL A 136 -0.76 3.50 11.79
C VAL A 136 -1.15 2.01 11.85
N TYR A 137 -1.78 1.46 10.81
CA TYR A 137 -2.01 0.01 10.77
C TYR A 137 -0.71 -0.79 10.66
N ALA A 138 0.28 -0.34 9.89
CA ALA A 138 1.60 -0.96 9.82
C ALA A 138 2.28 -1.00 11.20
N TYR A 139 2.20 0.09 11.97
CA TYR A 139 2.63 0.16 13.36
C TYR A 139 1.93 -0.89 14.23
N PHE A 140 0.61 -0.99 14.14
CA PHE A 140 -0.16 -1.94 14.95
C PHE A 140 0.12 -3.41 14.57
N ILE A 141 0.31 -3.71 13.28
CA ILE A 141 0.78 -5.01 12.82
C ILE A 141 2.16 -5.32 13.43
N GLY A 142 3.08 -4.35 13.40
CA GLY A 142 4.40 -4.48 14.03
C GLY A 142 4.29 -4.79 15.53
N LYS A 143 3.37 -4.14 16.25
CA LYS A 143 3.13 -4.39 17.68
C LYS A 143 2.65 -5.81 17.98
N GLU A 144 1.89 -6.44 17.09
CA GLU A 144 1.49 -7.85 17.28
C GLU A 144 2.69 -8.80 17.10
N PHE A 145 3.74 -8.39 16.39
CA PHE A 145 4.88 -9.25 16.07
C PHE A 145 6.10 -9.08 16.97
N PHE A 146 6.27 -7.91 17.56
CA PHE A 146 7.47 -7.54 18.31
C PHE A 146 7.11 -7.03 19.71
N LYS A 147 7.80 -7.57 20.72
CA LYS A 147 7.79 -7.01 22.08
C LYS A 147 8.58 -5.70 22.17
N ASP A 148 9.50 -5.50 21.23
CA ASP A 148 10.32 -4.29 21.09
C ASP A 148 9.45 -3.09 20.71
N LYS A 149 9.66 -1.94 21.38
CA LYS A 149 8.90 -0.72 21.13
C LYS A 149 9.38 0.04 19.89
N LEU A 150 10.66 -0.07 19.53
CA LEU A 150 11.29 0.68 18.44
C LEU A 150 10.95 0.12 17.06
N LYS A 151 10.89 -1.21 16.89
CA LYS A 151 10.57 -1.83 15.60
C LYS A 151 9.24 -1.35 15.02
N PRO A 152 8.11 -1.35 15.77
CA PRO A 152 6.86 -0.78 15.27
C PRO A 152 6.98 0.71 14.90
N ILE A 153 7.74 1.50 15.66
CA ILE A 153 7.97 2.93 15.39
C ILE A 153 8.75 3.12 14.09
N PHE A 154 9.79 2.31 13.86
CA PHE A 154 10.55 2.34 12.60
C PHE A 154 9.73 1.85 11.42
N ILE A 155 8.87 0.85 11.61
CA ILE A 155 7.91 0.43 10.58
C ILE A 155 7.02 1.62 10.19
N TYR A 156 6.43 2.33 11.16
CA TYR A 156 5.65 3.54 10.91
C TYR A 156 6.45 4.58 10.11
N ALA A 157 7.65 4.92 10.59
CA ALA A 157 8.50 5.93 9.96
C ALA A 157 8.89 5.55 8.52
N LEU A 158 9.30 4.30 8.29
CA LEU A 158 9.66 3.81 6.97
C LEU A 158 8.45 3.72 6.03
N THR A 159 7.25 3.45 6.55
CA THR A 159 6.04 3.50 5.73
C THR A 159 5.73 4.93 5.27
N ILE A 160 5.73 5.93 6.16
CA ILE A 160 5.40 7.31 5.78
C ILE A 160 6.46 7.98 4.91
N PHE A 161 7.72 7.55 5.02
CA PHE A 161 8.85 7.99 4.18
C PHE A 161 9.15 7.05 3.01
N GLY A 162 8.39 5.98 2.84
CA GLY A 162 8.56 5.06 1.72
C GLY A 162 8.50 5.83 0.41
N LEU A 163 9.51 5.66 -0.46
CA LEU A 163 9.64 6.48 -1.66
C LEU A 163 8.38 6.37 -2.54
N THR A 164 7.85 5.16 -2.75
CA THR A 164 6.62 4.97 -3.52
C THR A 164 5.40 5.58 -2.82
N VAL A 165 5.34 5.59 -1.49
CA VAL A 165 4.29 6.25 -0.70
C VAL A 165 4.28 7.76 -0.95
N VAL A 166 5.42 8.40 -0.74
CA VAL A 166 5.58 9.86 -0.91
C VAL A 166 5.33 10.26 -2.36
N LEU A 167 5.87 9.51 -3.33
CA LEU A 167 5.73 9.83 -4.74
C LEU A 167 4.30 9.61 -5.24
N ASN A 168 3.62 8.54 -4.82
CA ASN A 168 2.25 8.24 -5.24
C ASN A 168 1.27 9.33 -4.80
N SER A 169 1.22 9.64 -3.50
CA SER A 169 0.25 10.59 -2.96
C SER A 169 0.64 12.04 -3.26
N ALA A 170 1.88 12.43 -2.93
CA ALA A 170 2.25 13.85 -2.89
C ALA A 170 2.84 14.38 -4.19
N MET A 171 3.60 13.58 -4.94
CA MET A 171 4.13 14.03 -6.24
C MET A 171 3.13 13.78 -7.37
N TRP A 172 2.60 12.56 -7.43
CA TRP A 172 1.75 12.09 -8.53
C TRP A 172 0.28 12.49 -8.37
N GLY A 173 -0.26 12.45 -7.14
CA GLY A 173 -1.68 12.67 -6.89
C GLY A 173 -2.54 11.42 -7.09
N GLN A 174 -1.93 10.25 -6.98
CA GLN A 174 -2.60 8.96 -6.99
C GLN A 174 -3.19 8.61 -5.60
N CYS A 175 -4.11 7.66 -5.56
CA CYS A 175 -4.91 7.31 -4.38
C CYS A 175 -4.73 5.86 -3.91
N ASP A 176 -3.61 5.22 -4.28
CA ASP A 176 -3.33 3.82 -3.94
C ASP A 176 -3.31 3.58 -2.41
N SER A 177 -2.95 4.58 -1.62
CA SER A 177 -2.96 4.50 -0.16
C SER A 177 -4.35 4.22 0.43
N ILE A 178 -5.44 4.59 -0.26
CA ILE A 178 -6.80 4.43 0.27
C ILE A 178 -7.17 2.95 0.39
N TYR A 179 -7.03 2.18 -0.69
CA TYR A 179 -7.37 0.75 -0.63
C TYR A 179 -6.35 -0.03 0.23
N VAL A 180 -5.08 0.37 0.23
CA VAL A 180 -4.06 -0.30 1.07
C VAL A 180 -4.22 0.01 2.56
N PHE A 181 -4.71 1.19 2.93
CA PHE A 181 -5.16 1.47 4.30
C PHE A 181 -6.19 0.44 4.77
N PHE A 182 -7.20 0.19 3.94
CA PHE A 182 -8.22 -0.79 4.27
C PHE A 182 -7.69 -2.24 4.25
N ILE A 183 -6.78 -2.60 3.34
CA ILE A 183 -6.13 -3.93 3.35
C ILE A 183 -5.26 -4.13 4.60
N THR A 184 -4.44 -3.14 4.97
CA THR A 184 -3.60 -3.22 6.19
C THR A 184 -4.45 -3.29 7.46
N GLY A 185 -5.58 -2.57 7.50
CA GLY A 185 -6.58 -2.74 8.56
C GLY A 185 -7.18 -4.15 8.57
N SER A 186 -7.54 -4.69 7.41
CA SER A 186 -8.02 -6.06 7.27
C SER A 186 -7.02 -7.09 7.80
N ILE A 187 -5.74 -6.95 7.44
CA ILE A 187 -4.64 -7.78 7.93
C ILE A 187 -4.56 -7.68 9.45
N TYR A 188 -4.50 -6.47 10.00
CA TYR A 188 -4.41 -6.24 11.45
C TYR A 188 -5.52 -6.96 12.23
N TYR A 189 -6.79 -6.76 11.84
CA TYR A 189 -7.92 -7.38 12.53
C TYR A 189 -7.96 -8.91 12.40
N LEU A 190 -7.35 -9.46 11.35
CA LEU A 190 -7.25 -10.90 11.14
C LEU A 190 -6.15 -11.55 11.98
N ILE A 191 -5.02 -10.87 12.17
CA ILE A 191 -3.85 -11.43 12.85
C ILE A 191 -3.73 -11.06 14.33
N LYS A 192 -4.42 -10.00 14.77
CA LYS A 192 -4.28 -9.52 16.14
C LYS A 192 -4.71 -10.58 17.14
N SER A 193 -4.09 -10.53 18.33
CA SER A 193 -4.25 -11.53 19.39
C SER A 193 -5.73 -11.90 19.68
N LYS A 194 -6.62 -10.90 19.73
CA LYS A 194 -8.08 -11.11 19.74
C LYS A 194 -8.63 -10.93 18.34
N GLN A 195 -8.61 -11.98 17.53
CA GLN A 195 -9.03 -11.94 16.12
C GLN A 195 -10.45 -11.40 15.97
N GLN A 196 -10.65 -10.57 14.95
CA GLN A 196 -11.94 -9.96 14.61
C GLN A 196 -12.22 -10.17 13.12
N PRO A 197 -12.58 -11.41 12.71
CA PRO A 197 -12.70 -11.76 11.30
C PRO A 197 -13.77 -10.93 10.58
N VAL A 198 -14.91 -10.63 11.23
CA VAL A 198 -15.97 -9.78 10.65
C VAL A 198 -15.45 -8.37 10.32
N LEU A 199 -14.68 -7.75 11.23
CA LEU A 199 -14.11 -6.42 11.00
C LEU A 199 -12.98 -6.47 9.97
N SER A 200 -12.18 -7.54 9.96
CA SER A 200 -11.20 -7.79 8.90
C SER A 200 -11.88 -7.82 7.53
N THR A 201 -12.96 -8.59 7.39
CA THR A 201 -13.70 -8.68 6.13
C THR A 201 -14.43 -7.39 5.77
N PHE A 202 -14.95 -6.64 6.74
CA PHE A 202 -15.51 -5.32 6.49
C PHE A 202 -14.44 -4.37 5.90
N MET A 203 -13.24 -4.33 6.48
CA MET A 203 -12.13 -3.54 5.94
C MET A 203 -11.73 -4.03 4.54
N LEU A 204 -11.65 -5.33 4.31
CA LEU A 204 -11.42 -5.90 2.97
C LEU A 204 -12.50 -5.47 1.98
N SER A 205 -13.76 -5.43 2.41
CA SER A 205 -14.90 -5.00 1.58
C SER A 205 -14.79 -3.52 1.21
N MET A 206 -14.39 -2.67 2.16
CA MET A 206 -14.09 -1.25 1.90
C MET A 206 -12.93 -1.09 0.92
N ALA A 207 -11.85 -1.87 1.05
CA ALA A 207 -10.76 -1.85 0.06
C ALA A 207 -11.27 -2.18 -1.34
N PHE A 208 -12.09 -3.23 -1.45
CA PHE A 208 -12.71 -3.64 -2.71
C PHE A 208 -13.67 -2.59 -3.26
N CYS A 209 -14.24 -1.72 -2.42
CA CYS A 209 -15.03 -0.59 -2.90
C CYS A 209 -14.19 0.49 -3.58
N PHE A 210 -12.88 0.59 -3.31
CA PHE A 210 -12.02 1.58 -3.95
C PHE A 210 -11.22 1.00 -5.12
N LYS A 211 -10.82 -0.27 -5.03
CA LYS A 211 -9.87 -0.81 -6.00
C LYS A 211 -9.98 -2.34 -6.18
N LEU A 212 -10.07 -2.77 -7.44
CA LEU A 212 -10.15 -4.18 -7.84
C LEU A 212 -8.94 -4.98 -7.33
N GLN A 213 -7.76 -4.38 -7.27
CA GLN A 213 -6.51 -5.00 -6.83
C GLN A 213 -6.58 -5.56 -5.38
N THR A 214 -7.64 -5.25 -4.63
CA THR A 214 -7.99 -5.98 -3.40
C THR A 214 -8.08 -7.50 -3.59
N VAL A 215 -8.39 -7.99 -4.80
CA VAL A 215 -8.43 -9.43 -5.09
C VAL A 215 -7.09 -10.14 -4.87
N PHE A 216 -5.97 -9.41 -4.88
CA PHE A 216 -4.63 -9.97 -4.68
C PHE A 216 -4.47 -10.68 -3.33
N VAL A 217 -5.26 -10.31 -2.32
CA VAL A 217 -5.14 -10.89 -0.98
C VAL A 217 -6.18 -11.98 -0.67
N LEU A 218 -7.14 -12.21 -1.57
CA LEU A 218 -8.18 -13.25 -1.40
C LEU A 218 -7.64 -14.68 -1.23
N PRO A 219 -6.54 -15.09 -1.90
CA PRO A 219 -5.96 -16.41 -1.68
C PRO A 219 -5.66 -16.73 -0.20
N VAL A 220 -5.29 -15.72 0.59
CA VAL A 220 -5.02 -15.91 2.04
C VAL A 220 -6.29 -16.32 2.78
N PHE A 221 -7.42 -15.66 2.51
CA PHE A 221 -8.71 -15.99 3.13
C PHE A 221 -9.18 -17.40 2.75
N LEU A 222 -8.95 -17.81 1.50
CA LEU A 222 -9.26 -19.17 1.04
C LEU A 222 -8.40 -20.21 1.77
N ILE A 223 -7.10 -19.97 1.91
CA ILE A 223 -6.22 -20.86 2.67
C ILE A 223 -6.67 -20.95 4.14
N LEU A 224 -7.01 -19.83 4.77
CA LEU A 224 -7.49 -19.83 6.16
C LEU A 224 -8.83 -20.55 6.33
N TYR A 225 -9.72 -20.47 5.34
CA TYR A 225 -10.93 -21.27 5.31
C TYR A 225 -10.62 -22.78 5.27
N LEU A 226 -9.73 -23.22 4.37
CA LEU A 226 -9.29 -24.62 4.28
C LEU A 226 -8.60 -25.09 5.57
N LYS A 227 -7.88 -24.18 6.24
CA LYS A 227 -7.24 -24.39 7.56
C LYS A 227 -8.22 -24.31 8.74
N LYS A 228 -9.52 -24.06 8.50
CA LYS A 228 -10.56 -23.85 9.53
C LYS A 228 -10.27 -22.69 10.49
N GLN A 229 -9.43 -21.74 10.09
CA GLN A 229 -9.09 -20.53 10.84
C GLN A 229 -9.94 -19.32 10.42
N TYR A 230 -10.79 -19.48 9.41
CA TYR A 230 -11.70 -18.45 8.92
C TYR A 230 -12.99 -19.09 8.39
N LYS A 231 -14.12 -18.39 8.51
CA LYS A 231 -15.42 -18.88 8.02
C LYS A 231 -15.78 -18.18 6.72
N LEU A 232 -16.06 -18.95 5.67
CA LEU A 232 -16.26 -18.42 4.32
C LEU A 232 -17.43 -17.43 4.21
N HIS A 233 -18.50 -17.62 5.01
CA HIS A 233 -19.67 -16.74 4.98
C HIS A 233 -19.38 -15.28 5.36
N TYR A 234 -18.27 -15.00 6.06
CA TYR A 234 -17.88 -13.60 6.31
C TYR A 234 -17.61 -12.86 4.99
N LEU A 235 -17.13 -13.55 3.94
CA LEU A 235 -16.89 -12.93 2.62
C LEU A 235 -18.17 -12.46 1.93
N LEU A 236 -19.37 -12.86 2.39
CA LEU A 236 -20.62 -12.27 1.92
C LEU A 236 -20.71 -10.76 2.20
N LEU A 237 -19.92 -10.25 3.16
CA LEU A 237 -19.80 -8.81 3.39
C LEU A 237 -19.22 -8.06 2.20
N VAL A 238 -18.38 -8.68 1.37
CA VAL A 238 -17.75 -8.00 0.22
C VAL A 238 -18.80 -7.51 -0.78
N PRO A 239 -19.64 -8.38 -1.37
CA PRO A 239 -20.69 -7.91 -2.28
C PRO A 239 -21.74 -7.03 -1.57
N VAL A 240 -22.08 -7.31 -0.30
CA VAL A 240 -23.06 -6.52 0.45
C VAL A 240 -22.58 -5.08 0.64
N VAL A 241 -21.36 -4.88 1.15
CA VAL A 241 -20.79 -3.55 1.36
C VAL A 241 -20.56 -2.85 0.02
N TYR A 242 -20.11 -3.56 -1.03
CA TYR A 242 -19.96 -2.98 -2.36
C TYR A 242 -21.27 -2.39 -2.90
N VAL A 243 -22.36 -3.15 -2.81
CA VAL A 243 -23.70 -2.68 -3.22
C VAL A 243 -24.13 -1.51 -2.34
N VAL A 244 -24.10 -1.68 -1.01
CA VAL A 244 -24.57 -0.65 -0.07
C VAL A 244 -23.80 0.66 -0.24
N ALA A 245 -22.48 0.60 -0.40
CA ALA A 245 -21.64 1.76 -0.61
C ALA A 245 -21.96 2.48 -1.93
N GLY A 246 -22.37 1.76 -2.98
CA GLY A 246 -22.71 2.38 -4.26
C GLY A 246 -24.17 2.84 -4.41
N LEU A 247 -25.08 2.40 -3.53
CA LEU A 247 -26.49 2.81 -3.55
C LEU A 247 -26.71 4.34 -3.53
N PRO A 248 -25.99 5.14 -2.72
CA PRO A 248 -26.16 6.61 -2.74
C PRO A 248 -25.99 7.23 -4.13
N ALA A 249 -25.00 6.78 -4.91
CA ALA A 249 -24.82 7.22 -6.30
C ALA A 249 -25.97 6.77 -7.21
N CYS A 250 -26.52 5.59 -6.99
CA CYS A 250 -27.68 5.09 -7.75
C CYS A 250 -28.93 5.93 -7.45
N PHE A 251 -29.18 6.27 -6.19
CA PHE A 251 -30.28 7.16 -5.81
C PHE A 251 -30.10 8.57 -6.36
N ALA A 252 -28.86 9.09 -6.39
CA ALA A 252 -28.57 10.38 -7.02
C ALA A 252 -28.84 10.40 -8.53
N ALA A 253 -28.90 9.23 -9.20
CA ALA A 253 -29.26 9.13 -10.62
C ALA A 253 -30.78 9.24 -10.89
N GLY A 254 -31.63 9.24 -9.85
CA GLY A 254 -33.07 9.39 -9.99
C GLY A 254 -33.69 8.35 -10.92
N SER A 255 -34.32 8.80 -12.01
CA SER A 255 -34.94 7.92 -13.01
C SER A 255 -33.96 6.93 -13.65
N ASN A 256 -32.66 7.25 -13.66
CA ASN A 256 -31.60 6.42 -14.23
C ASN A 256 -30.94 5.49 -13.19
N PHE A 257 -31.62 5.23 -12.05
CA PHE A 257 -31.12 4.33 -10.99
C PHE A 257 -30.62 3.00 -11.55
N GLY A 258 -31.41 2.35 -12.41
CA GLY A 258 -31.09 1.04 -12.98
C GLY A 258 -29.79 1.05 -13.80
N ASP A 259 -29.63 2.04 -14.67
CA ASP A 259 -28.43 2.21 -15.49
C ASP A 259 -27.21 2.50 -14.61
N ARG A 260 -27.36 3.36 -13.59
CA ARG A 260 -26.29 3.68 -12.66
C ARG A 260 -25.88 2.45 -11.85
N PHE A 261 -26.84 1.67 -11.36
CA PHE A 261 -26.59 0.41 -10.66
C PHE A 261 -25.87 -0.61 -11.55
N SER A 262 -26.31 -0.79 -12.79
CA SER A 262 -25.65 -1.65 -13.77
C SER A 262 -24.22 -1.20 -14.07
N SER A 263 -24.00 0.11 -14.23
CA SER A 263 -22.67 0.69 -14.45
C SER A 263 -21.72 0.44 -13.27
N MET A 264 -22.25 0.49 -12.04
CA MET A 264 -21.49 0.23 -10.82
C MET A 264 -21.07 -1.25 -10.74
N ILE A 265 -21.97 -2.18 -11.04
CA ILE A 265 -21.65 -3.61 -11.04
C ILE A 265 -20.64 -3.95 -12.15
N SER A 266 -20.79 -3.34 -13.33
CA SER A 266 -19.91 -3.58 -14.48
C SER A 266 -18.56 -2.84 -14.41
N THR A 267 -18.35 -1.93 -13.44
CA THR A 267 -17.15 -1.06 -13.37
C THR A 267 -15.85 -1.87 -13.46
N TYR A 268 -15.73 -2.96 -12.69
CA TYR A 268 -14.52 -3.78 -12.70
C TYR A 268 -14.38 -4.66 -13.94
N PHE A 269 -15.48 -5.11 -14.55
CA PHE A 269 -15.42 -5.81 -15.83
C PHE A 269 -14.92 -4.87 -16.94
N ASN A 270 -15.46 -3.65 -16.99
CA ASN A 270 -15.04 -2.63 -17.96
C ASN A 270 -13.57 -2.22 -17.79
N GLN A 271 -13.05 -2.23 -16.55
CA GLN A 271 -11.63 -1.96 -16.29
C GLN A 271 -10.71 -3.04 -16.86
N LEU A 272 -11.15 -4.31 -16.88
CA LEU A 272 -10.36 -5.41 -17.45
C LEU A 272 -10.15 -5.22 -18.96
N ASP A 273 -11.12 -4.63 -19.65
CA ASP A 273 -11.06 -4.38 -21.09
C ASP A 273 -10.38 -3.05 -21.47
N SER A 274 -10.01 -2.22 -20.48
CA SER A 274 -9.52 -0.85 -20.73
C SER A 274 -8.05 -0.79 -21.15
N TYR A 275 -7.27 -1.82 -20.87
CA TYR A 275 -5.85 -1.89 -21.24
C TYR A 275 -5.59 -3.13 -22.08
N THR A 276 -5.06 -2.94 -23.28
CA THR A 276 -4.72 -4.04 -24.18
C THR A 276 -3.32 -4.58 -23.93
N GLN A 277 -2.41 -3.77 -23.37
CA GLN A 277 -1.03 -4.16 -23.13
C GLN A 277 -0.90 -5.09 -21.94
N VAL A 278 -0.20 -6.22 -22.11
CA VAL A 278 0.04 -7.22 -21.05
C VAL A 278 0.88 -6.67 -19.89
N THR A 279 1.79 -5.73 -20.15
CA THR A 279 2.58 -5.05 -19.10
C THR A 279 2.65 -3.56 -19.37
N LEU A 280 2.46 -2.76 -18.33
CA LEU A 280 2.43 -1.30 -18.42
C LEU A 280 3.47 -0.73 -17.47
N ASN A 281 4.62 -0.33 -18.03
CA ASN A 281 5.73 0.31 -17.31
C ASN A 281 6.18 -0.38 -16.00
N THR A 282 6.13 -1.71 -15.94
CA THR A 282 6.47 -2.45 -14.72
C THR A 282 7.22 -3.75 -14.99
N GLY A 283 8.05 -4.16 -14.02
CA GLY A 283 8.76 -5.44 -14.06
C GLY A 283 7.87 -6.59 -13.58
N THR A 284 7.03 -7.10 -14.49
CA THR A 284 6.28 -8.35 -14.32
C THR A 284 7.00 -9.52 -14.98
N PHE A 285 6.50 -10.75 -14.78
CA PHE A 285 7.01 -11.93 -15.48
C PHE A 285 7.07 -11.73 -17.01
N TYR A 286 6.09 -11.04 -17.58
CA TYR A 286 5.99 -10.80 -19.01
C TYR A 286 7.06 -9.85 -19.55
N ALA A 287 7.55 -8.92 -18.73
CA ALA A 287 8.65 -8.04 -19.11
C ALA A 287 9.94 -8.84 -19.42
N LEU A 288 10.14 -10.01 -18.79
CA LEU A 288 11.29 -10.89 -19.04
C LEU A 288 11.23 -11.59 -20.40
N ILE A 289 10.03 -11.93 -20.85
CA ILE A 289 9.84 -12.86 -21.97
C ILE A 289 9.59 -12.10 -23.27
N PHE A 290 8.87 -10.98 -23.21
CA PHE A 290 8.40 -10.28 -24.41
C PHE A 290 8.56 -8.77 -24.30
N THR A 291 8.70 -8.14 -25.46
CA THR A 291 8.74 -6.67 -25.58
C THR A 291 7.69 -6.13 -26.54
N ASN A 292 7.14 -6.97 -27.42
CA ASN A 292 6.03 -6.67 -28.31
C ASN A 292 5.25 -7.98 -28.56
N PHE A 293 4.03 -8.07 -28.07
CA PHE A 293 3.18 -9.23 -28.34
C PHE A 293 2.42 -9.02 -29.65
N LYS A 294 2.45 -10.03 -30.54
CA LYS A 294 1.65 -9.99 -31.78
C LYS A 294 0.15 -10.18 -31.51
N ASP A 295 -0.18 -10.96 -30.48
CA ASP A 295 -1.55 -11.24 -30.03
C ASP A 295 -1.63 -11.02 -28.51
N GLU A 296 -1.85 -9.77 -28.11
CA GLU A 296 -1.97 -9.39 -26.70
C GLU A 296 -3.16 -10.08 -26.00
N THR A 297 -4.24 -10.39 -26.73
CA THR A 297 -5.45 -11.04 -26.16
C THR A 297 -5.18 -12.48 -25.77
N PHE A 298 -4.54 -13.25 -26.67
CA PHE A 298 -4.13 -14.63 -26.37
C PHE A 298 -3.18 -14.68 -25.18
N ILE A 299 -2.19 -13.78 -25.16
CA ILE A 299 -1.19 -13.72 -24.10
C ILE A 299 -1.83 -13.33 -22.77
N SER A 300 -2.75 -12.37 -22.76
CA SER A 300 -3.47 -11.97 -21.55
C SER A 300 -4.30 -13.13 -20.99
N SER A 301 -4.92 -13.93 -21.86
CA SER A 301 -5.64 -15.14 -21.44
C SER A 301 -4.71 -16.19 -20.85
N LEU A 302 -3.55 -16.44 -21.48
CA LEU A 302 -2.52 -17.33 -20.96
C LEU A 302 -1.96 -16.82 -19.62
N ALA A 303 -1.81 -15.51 -19.47
CA ALA A 303 -1.33 -14.87 -18.26
C ALA A 303 -2.29 -15.04 -17.07
N ILE A 304 -3.59 -14.92 -17.32
CA ILE A 304 -4.64 -15.23 -16.34
C ILE A 304 -4.53 -16.70 -15.92
N PHE A 305 -4.45 -17.62 -16.89
CA PHE A 305 -4.30 -19.04 -16.59
C PHE A 305 -3.04 -19.34 -15.77
N LEU A 306 -1.89 -18.78 -16.14
CA LEU A 306 -0.63 -18.94 -15.42
C LEU A 306 -0.74 -18.41 -13.99
N THR A 307 -1.37 -17.25 -13.80
CA THR A 307 -1.62 -16.68 -12.47
C THR A 307 -2.45 -17.63 -11.62
N LEU A 308 -3.56 -18.14 -12.16
CA LEU A 308 -4.45 -19.07 -11.45
C LEU A 308 -3.73 -20.38 -11.13
N PHE A 309 -2.94 -20.91 -12.05
CA PHE A 309 -2.16 -22.14 -11.86
C PHE A 309 -1.11 -21.98 -10.75
N ILE A 310 -0.29 -20.93 -10.81
CA ILE A 310 0.78 -20.69 -9.82
C ILE A 310 0.17 -20.44 -8.44
N ASN A 311 -0.79 -19.51 -8.33
CA ASN A 311 -1.38 -19.16 -7.05
C ASN A 311 -2.26 -20.29 -6.50
N GLY A 312 -2.95 -21.04 -7.36
CA GLY A 312 -3.66 -22.27 -7.01
C GLY A 312 -2.73 -23.35 -6.49
N THR A 313 -1.55 -23.50 -7.09
CA THR A 313 -0.50 -24.42 -6.60
C THR A 313 0.01 -23.98 -5.23
N LEU A 314 0.25 -22.68 -5.02
CA LEU A 314 0.64 -22.16 -3.70
C LEU A 314 -0.44 -22.42 -2.65
N ILE A 315 -1.73 -22.19 -2.97
CA ILE A 315 -2.85 -22.53 -2.09
C ILE A 315 -2.82 -24.03 -1.76
N PHE A 316 -2.69 -24.88 -2.77
CA PHE A 316 -2.64 -26.34 -2.61
C PHE A 316 -1.47 -26.79 -1.72
N ILE A 317 -0.29 -26.20 -1.88
CA ILE A 317 0.88 -26.49 -1.03
C ILE A 317 0.62 -26.03 0.41
N PHE A 318 0.28 -24.76 0.61
CA PHE A 318 0.22 -24.20 1.96
C PHE A 318 -0.93 -24.77 2.80
N GLN A 319 -2.07 -25.11 2.21
CA GLN A 319 -3.18 -25.72 2.97
C GLN A 319 -2.84 -27.12 3.52
N ARG A 320 -1.80 -27.80 3.00
CA ARG A 320 -1.39 -29.15 3.44
C ARG A 320 -0.56 -29.16 4.72
N PHE A 321 0.02 -28.04 5.15
CA PHE A 321 0.75 -27.98 6.41
C PHE A 321 -0.19 -28.29 7.57
N LYS A 322 0.26 -29.12 8.52
CA LYS A 322 -0.58 -29.68 9.59
C LYS A 322 -0.91 -28.61 10.63
N LYS A 323 0.08 -27.80 11.06
CA LYS A 323 -0.14 -26.81 12.13
C LYS A 323 -1.09 -25.66 11.75
N PRO A 324 -1.87 -25.14 12.71
CA PRO A 324 -2.59 -23.89 12.50
C PRO A 324 -1.60 -22.74 12.30
N PHE A 325 -1.96 -21.78 11.43
CA PHE A 325 -1.08 -20.68 11.12
C PHE A 325 -1.07 -19.61 12.20
N SER A 326 0.13 -19.19 12.60
CA SER A 326 0.34 -18.04 13.47
C SER A 326 0.04 -16.73 12.73
N GLY A 327 -0.21 -15.63 13.46
CA GLY A 327 -0.39 -14.31 12.84
C GLY A 327 0.78 -13.88 11.93
N LYS A 328 2.02 -14.29 12.26
CA LYS A 328 3.21 -14.05 11.41
C LYS A 328 3.16 -14.86 10.12
N THR A 329 2.75 -16.12 10.19
CA THR A 329 2.57 -16.99 9.02
C THR A 329 1.49 -16.42 8.09
N ILE A 330 0.36 -16.02 8.66
CA ILE A 330 -0.74 -15.38 7.91
C ILE A 330 -0.24 -14.12 7.19
N PHE A 331 0.52 -13.27 7.89
CA PHE A 331 1.12 -12.08 7.30
C PHE A 331 2.09 -12.40 6.16
N LYS A 332 2.96 -13.40 6.31
CA LYS A 332 3.88 -13.84 5.25
C LYS A 332 3.12 -14.37 4.02
N LEU A 333 1.96 -14.98 4.20
CA LEU A 333 1.07 -15.34 3.07
C LEU A 333 0.53 -14.09 2.36
N PHE A 334 0.08 -13.07 3.10
CA PHE A 334 -0.31 -11.78 2.48
C PHE A 334 0.83 -11.18 1.66
N VAL A 335 2.07 -11.19 2.19
CA VAL A 335 3.27 -10.73 1.46
C VAL A 335 3.45 -11.53 0.18
N LEU A 336 3.46 -12.87 0.27
CA LEU A 336 3.67 -13.74 -0.88
C LEU A 336 2.63 -13.49 -1.98
N PHE A 337 1.33 -13.46 -1.64
CA PHE A 337 0.27 -13.26 -2.64
C PHE A 337 0.22 -11.83 -3.19
N ALA A 338 0.53 -10.81 -2.39
CA ALA A 338 0.67 -9.44 -2.91
C ALA A 338 1.87 -9.29 -3.87
N MET A 339 2.83 -10.20 -3.83
CA MET A 339 3.92 -10.25 -4.82
C MET A 339 3.51 -11.10 -6.04
N THR A 340 3.06 -12.33 -5.83
CA THR A 340 2.83 -13.29 -6.94
C THR A 340 1.63 -12.91 -7.80
N MET A 341 0.56 -12.35 -7.21
CA MET A 341 -0.62 -11.96 -7.97
C MET A 341 -0.29 -10.89 -9.03
N PRO A 342 0.21 -9.67 -8.68
CA PRO A 342 0.55 -8.67 -9.69
C PRO A 342 1.76 -9.04 -10.54
N TYR A 343 2.64 -9.95 -10.10
CA TYR A 343 3.79 -10.35 -10.92
C TYR A 343 3.42 -11.23 -12.11
N PHE A 344 2.39 -12.08 -11.95
CA PHE A 344 1.94 -13.02 -13.00
C PHE A 344 0.65 -12.59 -13.70
N MET A 345 -0.13 -11.62 -13.18
CA MET A 345 -1.30 -11.12 -13.90
C MET A 345 -0.94 -10.26 -15.11
N PRO A 346 -1.76 -10.25 -16.17
CA PRO A 346 -1.63 -9.29 -17.26
C PRO A 346 -2.17 -7.90 -16.86
N HIS A 347 -1.91 -6.90 -17.71
CA HIS A 347 -2.41 -5.52 -17.58
C HIS A 347 -1.99 -4.84 -16.28
N MET A 348 -0.84 -5.23 -15.74
CA MET A 348 -0.34 -4.71 -14.48
C MET A 348 0.46 -3.43 -14.72
N HIS A 349 0.19 -2.42 -13.88
CA HIS A 349 0.91 -1.16 -13.82
C HIS A 349 1.84 -1.11 -12.60
N GLU A 350 2.83 -0.23 -12.64
CA GLU A 350 3.77 0.02 -11.54
C GLU A 350 3.09 0.30 -10.20
N ARG A 351 1.99 1.05 -10.19
CA ARG A 351 1.24 1.35 -8.96
C ARG A 351 0.52 0.14 -8.35
N TYR A 352 0.33 -0.96 -9.08
CA TYR A 352 -0.33 -2.16 -8.51
C TYR A 352 0.56 -2.94 -7.54
N PHE A 353 1.87 -2.65 -7.53
CA PHE A 353 2.80 -3.16 -6.52
C PHE A 353 2.80 -2.33 -5.23
N TYR A 354 2.03 -1.24 -5.15
CA TYR A 354 1.98 -0.37 -3.98
C TYR A 354 1.66 -1.13 -2.69
N LEU A 355 0.66 -2.04 -2.70
CA LEU A 355 0.37 -2.90 -1.54
C LEU A 355 1.60 -3.70 -1.08
N ASN A 356 2.32 -4.31 -2.03
CA ASN A 356 3.54 -5.05 -1.73
C ASN A 356 4.58 -4.15 -1.07
N ASP A 357 4.81 -2.95 -1.61
CA ASP A 357 5.81 -2.01 -1.08
C ASP A 357 5.59 -1.67 0.40
N ILE A 358 4.34 -1.66 0.86
CA ILE A 358 4.01 -1.39 2.27
C ILE A 358 4.25 -2.62 3.14
N ILE A 359 3.70 -3.77 2.76
CA ILE A 359 3.77 -4.97 3.61
C ILE A 359 5.16 -5.62 3.58
N ILE A 360 5.94 -5.40 2.53
CA ILE A 360 7.32 -5.88 2.46
C ILE A 360 8.24 -5.12 3.43
N VAL A 361 7.96 -3.85 3.76
CA VAL A 361 8.66 -3.12 4.84
C VAL A 361 8.48 -3.85 6.16
N ILE A 362 7.25 -4.23 6.51
CA ILE A 362 6.97 -4.96 7.75
C ILE A 362 7.67 -6.34 7.73
N TYR A 363 7.61 -7.04 6.59
CA TYR A 363 8.31 -8.31 6.39
C TYR A 363 9.82 -8.19 6.66
N ALA A 364 10.44 -7.08 6.24
CA ALA A 364 11.85 -6.81 6.47
C ALA A 364 12.20 -6.81 7.97
N PHE A 365 11.32 -6.38 8.86
CA PHE A 365 11.55 -6.46 10.32
C PHE A 365 11.32 -7.85 10.90
N ILE A 366 10.43 -8.65 10.28
CA ILE A 366 10.21 -10.04 10.66
C ILE A 366 11.46 -10.86 10.32
N ASN A 367 12.08 -10.59 9.19
CA ASN A 367 13.30 -11.26 8.72
C ASN A 367 14.43 -10.26 8.45
N PHE A 368 14.94 -9.63 9.51
CA PHE A 368 15.90 -8.52 9.43
C PHE A 368 17.21 -8.86 8.72
N LYS A 369 17.66 -10.12 8.80
CA LYS A 369 18.84 -10.61 8.06
C LYS A 369 18.64 -10.55 6.54
N LYS A 370 17.39 -10.47 6.09
CA LYS A 370 16.99 -10.40 4.68
C LYS A 370 16.28 -9.09 4.35
N PHE A 371 16.65 -8.00 5.04
CA PHE A 371 16.13 -6.66 4.76
C PHE A 371 16.28 -6.27 3.27
N TYR A 372 17.33 -6.76 2.61
CA TYR A 372 17.56 -6.55 1.18
C TYR A 372 16.38 -7.02 0.30
N VAL A 373 15.57 -8.00 0.72
CA VAL A 373 14.39 -8.44 -0.03
C VAL A 373 13.38 -7.32 -0.21
N ALA A 374 13.19 -6.47 0.81
CA ALA A 374 12.31 -5.30 0.70
C ALA A 374 12.89 -4.25 -0.27
N ILE A 375 14.20 -4.04 -0.24
CA ILE A 375 14.88 -3.13 -1.18
C ILE A 375 14.69 -3.61 -2.62
N LEU A 376 14.94 -4.90 -2.89
CA LEU A 376 14.77 -5.51 -4.21
C LEU A 376 13.31 -5.42 -4.70
N ALA A 377 12.35 -5.68 -3.82
CA ALA A 377 10.93 -5.59 -4.16
C ALA A 377 10.49 -4.16 -4.49
N ILE A 378 10.86 -3.19 -3.65
CA ILE A 378 10.53 -1.76 -3.85
C ILE A 378 11.26 -1.18 -5.06
N LEU A 379 12.47 -1.67 -5.37
CA LEU A 379 13.22 -1.25 -6.56
C LEU A 379 12.43 -1.50 -7.84
N ASN A 380 11.69 -2.62 -7.93
CA ASN A 380 10.82 -2.89 -9.09
C ASN A 380 9.77 -1.80 -9.31
N SER A 381 9.08 -1.40 -8.24
CA SER A 381 8.09 -0.32 -8.25
C SER A 381 8.75 1.02 -8.60
N MET A 382 9.92 1.31 -8.00
CA MET A 382 10.67 2.54 -8.26
C MET A 382 11.12 2.68 -9.70
N ILE A 383 11.53 1.60 -10.37
CA ILE A 383 11.86 1.62 -11.80
C ILE A 383 10.66 2.10 -12.63
N GLY A 384 9.46 1.61 -12.33
CA GLY A 384 8.23 2.06 -12.98
C GLY A 384 7.91 3.52 -12.71
N TYR A 385 8.05 3.95 -11.45
CA TYR A 385 7.82 5.35 -11.05
C TYR A 385 8.82 6.30 -11.73
N MET A 386 10.08 5.90 -11.88
CA MET A 386 11.11 6.69 -12.56
C MET A 386 10.73 6.98 -14.02
N VAL A 387 10.29 5.94 -14.73
CA VAL A 387 9.86 6.05 -16.13
C VAL A 387 8.57 6.86 -16.23
N TYR A 388 7.59 6.65 -15.36
CA TYR A 388 6.33 7.39 -15.45
C TYR A 388 6.51 8.87 -15.07
N LEU A 389 7.11 9.17 -13.92
CA LEU A 389 7.11 10.52 -13.35
C LEU A 389 8.11 11.46 -14.02
N TRP A 390 9.20 10.91 -14.57
CA TRP A 390 10.30 11.68 -15.14
C TRP A 390 10.73 11.23 -16.54
N ASN A 391 10.14 10.16 -17.10
CA ASN A 391 10.59 9.56 -18.36
C ASN A 391 12.07 9.14 -18.35
N VAL A 392 12.58 8.77 -17.16
CA VAL A 392 13.97 8.34 -16.97
C VAL A 392 14.02 6.83 -16.75
N PRO A 393 14.67 6.06 -17.63
CA PRO A 393 14.91 4.64 -17.42
C PRO A 393 15.97 4.43 -16.33
N PHE A 394 15.86 3.33 -15.59
CA PHE A 394 16.83 2.97 -14.54
C PHE A 394 18.15 2.48 -15.13
N ILE A 395 18.09 1.70 -16.21
CA ILE A 395 19.25 1.26 -16.98
C ILE A 395 19.29 2.11 -18.26
N PRO A 396 20.25 3.04 -18.40
CA PRO A 396 20.46 3.74 -19.66
C PRO A 396 21.15 2.81 -20.65
N VAL A 397 20.46 2.51 -21.74
CA VAL A 397 21.03 1.87 -22.93
C VAL A 397 21.20 3.01 -23.91
N VAL A 398 22.37 3.65 -23.89
CA VAL A 398 22.65 4.79 -24.78
C VAL A 398 22.68 4.24 -26.21
N PRO A 399 21.71 4.56 -27.08
CA PRO A 399 21.89 4.30 -28.49
C PRO A 399 22.92 5.28 -29.02
N VAL A 400 23.53 4.94 -30.16
CA VAL A 400 24.60 5.75 -30.80
C VAL A 400 24.15 7.20 -31.07
N ASP A 401 22.84 7.47 -31.11
CA ASP A 401 22.23 8.79 -31.32
C ASP A 401 21.77 9.53 -30.04
N GLY A 402 21.94 8.93 -28.85
CA GLY A 402 21.56 9.54 -27.57
C GLY A 402 20.06 9.58 -27.26
N SER A 403 19.19 8.97 -28.07
CA SER A 403 17.73 8.94 -27.83
C SER A 403 17.32 7.93 -26.74
N ILE A 404 16.34 8.25 -25.88
CA ILE A 404 15.75 7.23 -25.00
C ILE A 404 14.79 6.38 -25.83
N THR A 405 15.26 5.20 -26.25
CA THR A 405 14.45 4.25 -27.04
C THR A 405 13.64 3.32 -26.13
N ASP A 406 12.58 2.70 -26.68
CA ASP A 406 11.75 1.71 -25.98
C ASP A 406 12.59 0.52 -25.44
N TYR A 407 13.70 0.18 -26.11
CA TYR A 407 14.64 -0.84 -25.65
C TYR A 407 15.27 -0.52 -24.30
N THR A 408 15.50 0.76 -24.01
CA THR A 408 16.10 1.22 -22.76
C THR A 408 15.13 1.04 -21.58
N LYS A 409 13.85 1.38 -21.81
CA LYS A 409 12.78 1.17 -20.84
C LYS A 409 12.55 -0.32 -20.62
N ALA A 410 12.52 -1.11 -21.69
CA ALA A 410 12.39 -2.56 -21.62
C ALA A 410 13.52 -3.23 -20.80
N ALA A 411 14.78 -2.81 -20.98
CA ALA A 411 15.90 -3.30 -20.18
C ALA A 411 15.72 -3.02 -18.67
N SER A 412 15.25 -1.81 -18.33
CA SER A 412 14.94 -1.43 -16.96
C SER A 412 13.84 -2.31 -16.35
N PHE A 413 12.74 -2.53 -17.07
CA PHE A 413 11.64 -3.38 -16.60
C PHE A 413 12.02 -4.86 -16.49
N ARG A 414 12.84 -5.38 -17.40
CA ARG A 414 13.42 -6.73 -17.30
C ARG A 414 14.24 -6.91 -16.03
N PHE A 415 15.10 -5.93 -15.74
CA PHE A 415 15.90 -5.94 -14.53
C PHE A 415 15.01 -5.89 -13.28
N GLY A 416 14.02 -5.00 -13.25
CA GLY A 416 13.02 -4.93 -12.18
C GLY A 416 12.31 -6.27 -11.96
N ALA A 417 11.84 -6.90 -13.04
CA ALA A 417 11.16 -8.19 -13.00
C ALA A 417 12.04 -9.32 -12.44
N ALA A 418 13.29 -9.41 -12.90
CA ALA A 418 14.23 -10.42 -12.43
C ALA A 418 14.53 -10.27 -10.93
N VAL A 419 14.76 -9.05 -10.47
CA VAL A 419 15.02 -8.73 -9.06
C VAL A 419 13.77 -8.99 -8.19
N PHE A 420 12.58 -8.70 -8.71
CA PHE A 420 11.33 -8.99 -8.03
C PHE A 420 11.09 -10.50 -7.90
N LEU A 421 11.38 -11.28 -8.94
CA LEU A 421 11.31 -12.74 -8.90
C LEU A 421 12.23 -13.36 -7.85
N VAL A 422 13.47 -12.86 -7.74
CA VAL A 422 14.39 -13.28 -6.67
C VAL A 422 13.77 -13.03 -5.30
N SER A 423 13.10 -11.89 -5.12
CA SER A 423 12.41 -11.55 -3.88
C SER A 423 11.25 -12.52 -3.58
N ILE A 424 10.43 -12.86 -4.58
CA ILE A 424 9.36 -13.88 -4.47
C ILE A 424 9.94 -15.22 -4.01
N ILE A 425 10.99 -15.69 -4.67
CA ILE A 425 11.61 -17.00 -4.38
C ILE A 425 12.12 -17.04 -2.94
N ILE A 426 12.74 -15.97 -2.46
CA ILE A 426 13.25 -15.90 -1.08
C ILE A 426 12.10 -15.93 -0.07
N VAL A 427 11.05 -15.13 -0.27
CA VAL A 427 9.87 -15.11 0.62
C VAL A 427 9.19 -16.48 0.65
N PHE A 428 8.98 -17.09 -0.52
CA PHE A 428 8.43 -18.44 -0.63
C PHE A 428 9.27 -19.47 0.12
N LYS A 429 10.59 -19.51 -0.14
CA LYS A 429 11.51 -20.47 0.47
C LYS A 429 11.54 -20.34 1.99
N ASP A 430 11.53 -19.12 2.51
CA ASP A 430 11.54 -18.88 3.95
C ASP A 430 10.25 -19.36 4.62
N LEU A 431 9.11 -19.02 4.04
CA LEU A 431 7.81 -19.45 4.54
C LEU A 431 7.65 -20.97 4.47
N PHE A 432 8.03 -21.57 3.34
CA PHE A 432 7.97 -23.02 3.16
C PHE A 432 8.87 -23.75 4.15
N LYS A 433 10.11 -23.28 4.35
CA LYS A 433 11.05 -23.89 5.28
C LYS A 433 10.55 -23.81 6.73
N GLU A 434 10.09 -22.64 7.16
CA GLU A 434 9.52 -22.42 8.50
C GLU A 434 8.39 -23.39 8.80
N LEU A 435 7.43 -23.52 7.89
CA LEU A 435 6.29 -24.43 8.07
C LEU A 435 6.70 -25.91 8.00
N SER A 436 7.67 -26.25 7.15
CA SER A 436 8.20 -27.61 7.07
C SER A 436 8.93 -28.02 8.36
N ASP A 437 9.72 -27.13 8.93
CA ASP A 437 10.43 -27.37 10.19
C ASP A 437 9.44 -27.46 11.37
N GLU A 438 8.36 -26.68 11.34
CA GLU A 438 7.28 -26.77 12.32
C GLU A 438 6.53 -28.10 12.26
N ASP A 439 6.20 -28.61 11.08
CA ASP A 439 5.48 -29.87 10.91
C ASP A 439 6.34 -31.09 11.29
N LYS A 440 7.65 -31.08 11.01
CA LYS A 440 8.58 -32.14 11.47
C LYS A 440 8.58 -32.33 12.99
N LEU A 441 8.29 -31.28 13.76
CA LEU A 441 8.19 -31.38 15.22
C LEU A 441 6.93 -32.15 15.68
N ILE A 442 5.90 -32.29 14.83
CA ILE A 442 4.72 -33.12 15.11
C ILE A 442 5.04 -34.60 14.92
N ASP A 443 5.88 -34.93 13.95
CA ASP A 443 6.13 -36.33 13.57
C ASP A 443 7.17 -36.99 14.51
N LYS A 444 8.03 -36.22 15.19
CA LYS A 444 9.05 -36.72 16.14
C LYS A 444 8.51 -37.53 17.34
N PRO A 445 7.48 -37.10 18.07
CA PRO A 445 6.91 -37.90 19.15
C PRO A 445 6.30 -39.22 18.66
N LEU A 446 5.68 -39.22 17.47
CA LEU A 446 5.08 -40.40 16.87
C LEU A 446 6.15 -41.43 16.48
N GLU A 447 7.27 -40.98 15.91
CA GLU A 447 8.41 -41.84 15.60
C GLU A 447 9.08 -42.41 16.86
N GLN A 448 9.18 -41.63 17.93
CA GLN A 448 9.72 -42.09 19.21
C GLN A 448 8.79 -43.09 19.92
N GLU A 449 7.46 -42.91 19.86
CA GLU A 449 6.50 -43.91 20.34
C GLU A 449 6.54 -45.20 19.52
N ILE A 450 6.65 -45.12 18.19
CA ILE A 450 6.78 -46.30 17.33
C ILE A 450 8.11 -47.02 17.56
N GLN A 451 9.21 -46.29 17.81
CA GLN A 451 10.50 -46.90 18.17
C GLN A 451 10.52 -47.53 19.57
N ASN A 452 9.71 -47.05 20.51
CA ASN A 452 9.59 -47.64 21.84
C ASN A 452 8.61 -48.84 21.89
N LEU A 453 7.82 -49.05 20.84
CA LEU A 453 6.89 -50.18 20.68
C LEU A 453 7.48 -51.37 19.92
N ASN A 454 8.63 -51.18 19.26
CA ASN A 454 9.45 -52.23 18.65
C ASN A 454 10.64 -52.55 19.55
#